data_AF-A0A0G1M3G1-F1
#
_entry.id   AF-A0A0G1M3G1-F1
#
_cell.length_a   1.000
_cell.length_b   1.000
_cell.length_c   1.000
_cell.angle_alpha   90.00
_cell.angle_beta   90.00
_cell.angle_gamma   90.00
#
_symmetry.space_group_name_H-M   'P 1'
#
loop_
_entity.id
_entity.type
_entity.pdbx_description
1 polymer ?
#
loop_
_entity_poly.entity_id
_entity_poly.type
_entity_poly.pdbx_seq_one_letter_code
_entity_poly.pdbx_strand_id
1 'polypeptide(L)'
;MAGNFIYRRLYYSLKAHVESPEISLVLGPRQSGKTTILEKLREELREQGKPTVFLNLDIIEDRQWFSSQHALIELVERRVGQGRAYVFIDEVSRLENAGVFLKGLYDMKSGHKFVVTGSGSLELKSNIIEPLTGRKQTFYCYPLSFTEFVVYKLGLEAADFDEEYARVTRELITQPLKRQRLVDEYVNFGGYPRVVLAQTEEEKNRILREVYLSYLEKDIGLLLRVEKEQAFENLVKILASQTGNLINRAELSATLGVSEKTIERYLYL
;
A
#
# COMPACT_ATOMS: atom_id res chain seq x y z
N MET A 1 -22.61 1.61 -0.56
CA MET A 1 -21.56 1.74 -1.59
C MET A 1 -20.85 0.39 -1.76
N ALA A 2 -21.60 -0.65 -2.14
CA ALA A 2 -21.04 -1.96 -2.48
C ALA A 2 -20.96 -2.02 -4.01
N GLY A 3 -19.76 -2.06 -4.59
CA GLY A 3 -19.62 -2.09 -6.04
C GLY A 3 -18.21 -2.32 -6.59
N ASN A 4 -17.15 -1.79 -5.97
CA ASN A 4 -15.82 -1.73 -6.62
C ASN A 4 -14.65 -2.19 -5.71
N PHE A 5 -14.78 -3.32 -5.01
CA PHE A 5 -13.62 -3.92 -4.35
C PHE A 5 -12.89 -4.85 -5.33
N ILE A 6 -11.59 -4.64 -5.50
CA ILE A 6 -10.75 -5.53 -6.31
C ILE A 6 -10.05 -6.49 -5.34
N TYR A 7 -10.36 -7.77 -5.43
CA TYR A 7 -9.69 -8.80 -4.65
C TYR A 7 -8.22 -8.90 -5.05
N ARG A 8 -7.37 -9.13 -4.05
CA ARG A 8 -5.92 -9.07 -4.17
C ARG A 8 -5.31 -10.31 -3.56
N ARG A 9 -4.18 -10.79 -4.07
CA ARG A 9 -3.44 -11.90 -3.48
C ARG A 9 -3.15 -11.66 -1.99
N LEU A 10 -2.81 -10.40 -1.66
CA LEU A 10 -2.52 -10.01 -0.28
C LEU A 10 -3.75 -10.10 0.62
N TYR A 11 -4.96 -9.91 0.08
CA TYR A 11 -6.20 -9.94 0.85
C TYR A 11 -6.44 -11.35 1.40
N TYR A 12 -6.33 -12.38 0.55
CA TYR A 12 -6.45 -13.77 0.97
C TYR A 12 -5.42 -14.14 2.04
N SER A 13 -4.16 -13.72 1.85
CA SER A 13 -3.08 -13.97 2.81
C SER A 13 -3.30 -13.26 4.15
N LEU A 14 -3.75 -11.99 4.11
CA LEU A 14 -4.04 -11.19 5.30
C LEU A 14 -5.23 -11.76 6.07
N LYS A 15 -6.29 -12.16 5.36
CA LYS A 15 -7.49 -12.79 5.93
C LYS A 15 -7.12 -14.09 6.66
N ALA A 16 -6.29 -14.94 6.07
CA ALA A 16 -5.81 -16.16 6.72
C ALA A 16 -4.99 -15.86 7.99
N HIS A 17 -4.14 -14.83 7.95
CA HIS A 17 -3.29 -14.43 9.08
C HIS A 17 -4.05 -13.69 10.20
N VAL A 18 -5.31 -13.29 9.99
CA VAL A 18 -6.03 -12.49 10.99
C VAL A 18 -6.22 -13.23 12.31
N GLU A 19 -6.20 -14.57 12.27
CA GLU A 19 -6.32 -15.42 13.45
C GLU A 19 -5.01 -15.59 14.24
N SER A 20 -3.85 -15.32 13.62
CA SER A 20 -2.55 -15.41 14.27
C SER A 20 -2.35 -14.31 15.32
N PRO A 21 -1.53 -14.54 16.37
CA PRO A 21 -1.30 -13.54 17.41
C PRO A 21 -0.50 -12.32 16.92
N GLU A 22 0.41 -12.49 15.96
CA GLU A 22 1.30 -11.44 15.45
C GLU A 22 0.54 -10.26 14.85
N ILE A 23 1.08 -9.05 14.96
CA ILE A 23 0.50 -7.86 14.33
C ILE A 23 0.54 -8.03 12.81
N SER A 24 -0.60 -7.86 12.14
CA SER A 24 -0.65 -7.79 10.68
C SER A 24 -0.25 -6.38 10.23
N LEU A 25 0.95 -6.20 9.72
CA LEU A 25 1.44 -4.91 9.22
C LEU A 25 1.29 -4.83 7.70
N VAL A 26 0.37 -4.00 7.20
CA VAL A 26 0.13 -3.77 5.77
C VAL A 26 0.88 -2.53 5.30
N LEU A 27 1.91 -2.72 4.49
CA LEU A 27 2.76 -1.66 3.95
C LEU A 27 2.51 -1.46 2.47
N GLY A 28 2.72 -0.24 1.97
CA GLY A 28 2.66 0.01 0.54
C GLY A 28 2.57 1.49 0.21
N PRO A 29 2.75 1.87 -1.07
CA PRO A 29 2.68 3.27 -1.47
C PRO A 29 1.32 3.89 -1.16
N ARG A 30 1.27 5.23 -1.16
CA ARG A 30 0.00 5.95 -1.06
C ARG A 30 -0.91 5.55 -2.22
N GLN A 31 -2.22 5.58 -2.00
CA GLN A 31 -3.23 5.24 -3.02
C GLN A 31 -3.20 3.79 -3.55
N SER A 32 -2.46 2.87 -2.91
CA SER A 32 -2.45 1.45 -3.29
C SER A 32 -3.66 0.63 -2.81
N GLY A 33 -4.56 1.24 -2.02
CA GLY A 33 -5.78 0.60 -1.53
C GLY A 33 -5.67 -0.07 -0.16
N LYS A 34 -4.66 0.25 0.65
CA LYS A 34 -4.48 -0.29 2.03
C LYS A 34 -5.73 -0.13 2.90
N THR A 35 -6.23 1.09 3.05
CA THR A 35 -7.44 1.39 3.83
C THR A 35 -8.64 0.59 3.33
N THR A 36 -8.82 0.51 2.01
CA THR A 36 -9.92 -0.26 1.38
C THR A 36 -9.87 -1.75 1.72
N ILE A 37 -8.67 -2.34 1.77
CA ILE A 37 -8.45 -3.73 2.16
C ILE A 37 -8.81 -3.95 3.63
N LEU A 38 -8.38 -3.04 4.52
CA LEU A 38 -8.71 -3.12 5.94
C LEU A 38 -10.22 -2.98 6.18
N GLU A 39 -10.85 -2.02 5.52
CA GLU A 39 -12.29 -1.80 5.59
C GLU A 39 -13.07 -3.03 5.12
N LYS A 40 -12.64 -3.66 4.02
CA LYS A 40 -13.27 -4.89 3.53
C LYS A 40 -13.12 -6.04 4.52
N LEU A 41 -11.92 -6.24 5.06
CA LEU A 41 -11.67 -7.28 6.07
C LEU A 41 -12.50 -7.02 7.35
N ARG A 42 -12.62 -5.76 7.76
CA ARG A 42 -13.43 -5.35 8.91
C ARG A 42 -14.91 -5.68 8.69
N GLU A 43 -15.45 -5.36 7.51
CA GLU A 43 -16.83 -5.67 7.12
C GLU A 43 -17.09 -7.19 7.25
N GLU A 44 -16.25 -8.03 6.65
CA GLU A 44 -16.41 -9.48 6.70
C GLU A 44 -16.32 -10.05 8.13
N LEU A 45 -15.45 -9.50 8.98
CA LEU A 45 -15.37 -9.91 10.39
C LEU A 45 -16.63 -9.50 11.16
N ARG A 46 -17.18 -8.30 10.90
CA ARG A 46 -18.44 -7.87 11.51
C ARG A 46 -19.62 -8.74 11.07
N GLU A 47 -19.68 -9.14 9.81
CA GLU A 47 -20.68 -10.09 9.29
C GLU A 47 -20.60 -11.45 9.99
N GLN A 48 -19.39 -11.87 10.40
CA GLN A 48 -19.17 -13.07 11.22
C GLN A 48 -19.49 -12.85 12.72
N GLY A 49 -19.99 -11.68 13.12
CA GLY A 49 -20.26 -11.34 14.52
C GLY A 49 -19.01 -11.08 15.35
N LYS A 50 -17.84 -10.92 14.73
CA LYS A 50 -16.58 -10.66 15.45
C LYS A 50 -16.50 -9.17 15.82
N PRO A 51 -16.14 -8.81 17.07
CA PRO A 51 -16.06 -7.41 17.47
C PRO A 51 -14.87 -6.72 16.80
N THR A 52 -15.12 -5.55 16.20
CA THR A 52 -14.10 -4.79 15.46
C THR A 52 -14.05 -3.33 15.89
N VAL A 53 -12.85 -2.76 15.92
CA VAL A 53 -12.60 -1.32 16.12
C VAL A 53 -11.74 -0.82 14.98
N PHE A 54 -12.03 0.36 14.44
CA PHE A 54 -11.22 1.01 13.43
C PHE A 54 -10.84 2.41 13.90
N LEU A 55 -9.57 2.75 13.75
CA LEU A 55 -8.98 4.03 14.13
C LEU A 55 -8.08 4.50 12.98
N ASN A 56 -8.15 5.78 12.64
CA ASN A 56 -7.30 6.38 11.63
C ASN A 56 -6.47 7.50 12.24
N LEU A 57 -5.14 7.37 12.21
CA LEU A 57 -4.25 8.36 12.79
C LEU A 57 -4.10 9.65 11.97
N ASP A 58 -4.75 9.79 10.81
CA ASP A 58 -4.95 11.12 10.22
C ASP A 58 -6.09 11.89 10.89
N ILE A 59 -6.96 11.25 11.68
CA ILE A 59 -8.07 11.85 12.41
C ILE A 59 -7.64 12.25 13.83
N ILE A 60 -7.86 13.52 14.19
CA ILE A 60 -7.41 14.10 15.48
C ILE A 60 -8.07 13.39 16.67
N GLU A 61 -9.37 13.09 16.56
CA GLU A 61 -10.17 12.43 17.57
C GLU A 61 -9.72 10.99 17.85
N ASP A 62 -9.10 10.33 16.86
CA ASP A 62 -8.56 8.99 17.05
C ASP A 62 -7.17 9.05 17.70
N ARG A 63 -6.35 10.05 17.35
CA ARG A 63 -4.97 10.23 17.89
C ARG A 63 -4.91 10.28 19.41
N GLN A 64 -5.90 10.87 20.07
CA GLN A 64 -5.90 11.02 21.54
C GLN A 64 -5.78 9.68 22.29
N TRP A 65 -6.26 8.60 21.68
CA TRP A 65 -6.26 7.25 22.26
C TRP A 65 -4.92 6.53 22.14
N PHE A 66 -3.95 7.12 21.42
CA PHE A 66 -2.60 6.60 21.24
C PHE A 66 -1.59 7.23 22.20
N SER A 67 -2.07 7.96 23.21
CA SER A 67 -1.24 8.53 24.29
C SER A 67 -0.55 7.45 25.13
N SER A 68 -1.15 6.26 25.26
CA SER A 68 -0.52 5.07 25.86
C SER A 68 -1.17 3.79 25.34
N GLN A 69 -0.48 2.66 25.46
CA GLN A 69 -1.04 1.37 25.08
C GLN A 69 -2.28 1.02 25.93
N HIS A 70 -2.27 1.35 27.22
CA HIS A 70 -3.41 1.12 28.13
C HIS A 70 -4.64 1.90 27.70
N ALA A 71 -4.49 3.17 27.32
CA ALA A 71 -5.60 4.00 26.84
C ALA A 71 -6.26 3.41 25.58
N LEU A 72 -5.46 2.87 24.66
CA LEU A 72 -5.99 2.21 23.46
C LEU A 72 -6.75 0.93 23.81
N ILE A 73 -6.21 0.08 24.69
CA ILE A 73 -6.89 -1.14 25.12
C ILE A 73 -8.21 -0.82 25.83
N GLU A 74 -8.20 0.15 26.74
CA GLU A 74 -9.40 0.57 27.46
C GLU A 74 -10.48 1.11 26.49
N LEU A 75 -10.10 1.88 25.48
CA LEU A 75 -11.02 2.31 24.42
C LEU A 75 -11.66 1.12 23.72
N VAL A 76 -10.86 0.13 23.33
CA VAL A 76 -11.35 -1.07 22.63
C VAL A 76 -12.35 -1.80 23.49
N GLU A 77 -11.99 -2.10 24.75
CA GLU A 77 -12.87 -2.79 25.69
C GLU A 77 -14.16 -2.02 25.99
N ARG A 78 -14.11 -0.68 26.06
CA ARG A 78 -15.30 0.17 26.21
C ARG A 78 -16.22 0.12 24.99
N ARG A 79 -15.66 0.04 23.77
CA ARG A 79 -16.44 0.04 22.52
C ARG A 79 -17.08 -1.32 22.22
N VAL A 80 -16.37 -2.41 22.51
CA VAL A 80 -16.77 -3.74 22.06
C VAL A 80 -16.86 -4.81 23.16
N GLY A 81 -16.62 -4.42 24.41
CA GLY A 81 -16.67 -5.31 25.56
C GLY A 81 -15.36 -6.06 25.82
N GLN A 82 -15.38 -6.89 26.86
CA GLN A 82 -14.26 -7.75 27.25
C GLN A 82 -14.12 -8.93 26.27
N GLY A 83 -12.88 -9.27 25.91
CA GLY A 83 -12.57 -10.40 25.03
C GLY A 83 -11.80 -10.01 23.77
N ARG A 84 -11.70 -10.95 22.82
CA ARG A 84 -10.94 -10.74 21.58
C ARG A 84 -11.67 -9.77 20.65
N ALA A 85 -10.98 -8.70 20.27
CA ALA A 85 -11.42 -7.74 19.27
C ALA A 85 -10.40 -7.66 18.13
N TYR A 86 -10.87 -7.26 16.95
CA TYR A 86 -10.04 -7.00 15.78
C TYR A 86 -9.90 -5.48 15.60
N VAL A 87 -8.71 -4.98 15.90
CA VAL A 87 -8.40 -3.55 15.95
C VAL A 87 -7.62 -3.16 14.71
N PHE A 88 -8.23 -2.32 13.91
CA PHE A 88 -7.69 -1.78 12.66
C PHE A 88 -7.14 -0.37 12.91
N ILE A 89 -5.88 -0.14 12.55
CA ILE A 89 -5.18 1.13 12.76
C ILE A 89 -4.60 1.60 11.43
N ASP A 90 -5.19 2.64 10.86
CA ASP A 90 -4.74 3.21 9.59
C ASP A 90 -3.70 4.32 9.80
N GLU A 91 -2.74 4.39 8.88
CA GLU A 91 -1.65 5.37 8.85
C GLU A 91 -0.81 5.41 10.14
N VAL A 92 -0.35 4.25 10.62
CA VAL A 92 0.48 4.12 11.82
C VAL A 92 1.79 4.91 11.76
N SER A 93 2.24 5.27 10.55
CA SER A 93 3.34 6.21 10.30
C SER A 93 3.15 7.60 10.93
N ARG A 94 1.94 7.98 11.30
CA ARG A 94 1.66 9.25 12.00
C ARG A 94 1.97 9.21 13.50
N LEU A 95 2.11 8.01 14.06
CA LEU A 95 2.42 7.85 15.47
C LEU A 95 3.93 7.96 15.70
N GLU A 96 4.32 8.87 16.59
CA GLU A 96 5.70 8.96 17.04
C GLU A 96 6.11 7.67 17.77
N ASN A 97 7.31 7.16 17.48
CA ASN A 97 7.81 5.90 18.07
C ASN A 97 6.86 4.70 17.87
N ALA A 98 6.12 4.67 16.76
CA ALA A 98 5.12 3.64 16.46
C ALA A 98 5.62 2.19 16.65
N GLY A 99 6.87 1.87 16.26
CA GLY A 99 7.42 0.53 16.45
C GLY A 99 7.50 0.11 17.93
N VAL A 100 7.93 1.02 18.81
CA VAL A 100 7.98 0.78 20.26
C VAL A 100 6.57 0.66 20.82
N PHE A 101 5.65 1.52 20.38
CA PHE A 101 4.27 1.49 20.82
C PHE A 101 3.59 0.14 20.50
N LEU A 102 3.68 -0.28 19.23
CA LEU A 102 3.12 -1.54 18.73
C LEU A 102 3.79 -2.77 19.39
N LYS A 103 5.11 -2.71 19.65
CA LYS A 103 5.81 -3.76 20.41
C LYS A 103 5.21 -3.92 21.80
N GLY A 104 4.99 -2.81 22.51
CA GLY A 104 4.35 -2.81 23.82
C GLY A 104 2.94 -3.39 23.78
N LEU A 105 2.13 -3.03 22.79
CA LEU A 105 0.78 -3.58 22.61
C LEU A 105 0.78 -5.11 22.44
N TYR A 106 1.70 -5.62 21.62
CA TYR A 106 1.85 -7.06 21.43
C TYR A 106 2.27 -7.76 22.73
N ASP A 107 3.27 -7.20 23.43
CA ASP A 107 3.84 -7.78 24.64
C ASP A 107 2.86 -7.74 25.83
N MET A 108 1.85 -6.85 25.83
CA MET A 108 0.78 -6.80 26.84
C MET A 108 -0.17 -8.00 26.78
N LYS A 109 -0.24 -8.72 25.65
CA LYS A 109 -1.08 -9.92 25.48
C LYS A 109 -2.56 -9.71 25.86
N SER A 110 -3.15 -8.58 25.44
CA SER A 110 -4.57 -8.27 25.66
C SER A 110 -5.55 -9.25 24.98
N GLY A 111 -5.04 -10.14 24.11
CA GLY A 111 -5.85 -11.08 23.32
C GLY A 111 -6.51 -10.45 22.09
N HIS A 112 -6.41 -9.13 21.90
CA HIS A 112 -6.88 -8.46 20.69
C HIS A 112 -5.94 -8.73 19.50
N LYS A 113 -6.51 -8.77 18.29
CA LYS A 113 -5.75 -8.79 17.03
C LYS A 113 -5.56 -7.38 16.52
N PHE A 114 -4.32 -6.99 16.23
CA PHE A 114 -4.02 -5.71 15.59
C PHE A 114 -3.70 -5.89 14.10
N VAL A 115 -4.37 -5.09 13.26
CA VAL A 115 -4.12 -4.97 11.82
C VAL A 115 -3.82 -3.50 11.53
N VAL A 116 -2.61 -3.20 11.09
CA VAL A 116 -2.13 -1.82 11.01
C VAL A 116 -1.59 -1.51 9.63
N THR A 117 -1.76 -0.27 9.14
CA THR A 117 -1.19 0.16 7.86
C THR A 117 -0.08 1.18 8.05
N GLY A 118 0.82 1.26 7.06
CA GLY A 118 1.79 2.33 6.95
C GLY A 118 2.19 2.58 5.50
N SER A 119 2.44 3.83 5.14
CA SER A 119 2.90 4.22 3.81
C SER A 119 4.41 3.98 3.65
N GLY A 120 4.83 2.87 3.04
CA GLY A 120 6.18 2.26 3.14
C GLY A 120 7.43 3.06 2.73
N SER A 121 7.65 4.25 3.30
CA SER A 121 8.84 5.08 3.18
C SER A 121 10.05 4.45 3.89
N LEU A 122 11.24 5.01 3.63
CA LEU A 122 12.49 4.59 4.29
C LEU A 122 12.40 4.73 5.82
N GLU A 123 11.74 5.79 6.31
CA GLU A 123 11.49 6.06 7.74
C GLU A 123 10.64 4.97 8.40
N LEU A 124 9.70 4.38 7.65
CA LEU A 124 8.86 3.29 8.15
C LEU A 124 9.67 2.00 8.38
N LYS A 125 10.74 1.76 7.60
CA LYS A 125 11.62 0.61 7.81
C LYS A 125 12.36 0.70 9.15
N SER A 126 13.01 1.82 9.45
CA SER A 126 13.77 1.97 10.71
C SER A 126 12.86 2.10 11.94
N ASN A 127 11.78 2.88 11.84
CA ASN A 127 11.01 3.28 13.04
C ASN A 127 9.91 2.29 13.44
N ILE A 128 9.46 1.43 12.51
CA ILE A 128 8.34 0.52 12.73
C ILE A 128 8.72 -0.93 12.45
N ILE A 129 9.45 -1.23 11.37
CA ILE A 129 9.73 -2.61 11.00
C ILE A 129 10.73 -3.27 11.96
N GLU A 130 11.88 -2.64 12.21
CA GLU A 130 12.95 -3.20 13.05
C GLU A 130 12.49 -3.51 14.49
N PRO A 131 11.81 -2.59 15.21
CA PRO A 131 11.38 -2.84 16.59
C PRO A 131 10.37 -3.99 16.74
N LEU A 132 9.66 -4.33 15.66
CA LEU A 132 8.60 -5.35 15.64
C LEU A 132 9.09 -6.73 15.17
N THR A 133 10.39 -6.93 15.00
CA THR A 133 10.95 -8.22 14.57
C THR A 133 10.46 -9.37 15.46
N GLY A 134 9.89 -10.42 14.85
CA GLY A 134 9.29 -11.58 15.52
C GLY A 134 7.92 -11.36 16.16
N ARG A 135 7.32 -10.16 16.03
CA ARG A 135 6.00 -9.80 16.60
C ARG A 135 4.99 -9.34 15.55
N LYS A 136 5.38 -9.41 14.28
CA LYS A 136 4.55 -9.00 13.15
C LYS A 136 4.69 -9.95 11.98
N GLN A 137 3.65 -9.99 11.16
CA GLN A 137 3.75 -10.44 9.77
C GLN A 137 3.53 -9.22 8.86
N THR A 138 4.42 -9.04 7.88
CA THR A 138 4.37 -7.90 6.96
C THR A 138 3.71 -8.32 5.65
N PHE A 139 2.73 -7.53 5.20
CA PHE A 139 2.01 -7.70 3.94
C PHE A 139 2.24 -6.47 3.07
N TYR A 140 2.63 -6.67 1.81
CA TYR A 140 2.89 -5.57 0.89
C TYR A 140 1.72 -5.36 -0.07
N CYS A 141 1.12 -4.18 0.04
CA CYS A 141 0.04 -3.66 -0.77
C CYS A 141 0.61 -2.73 -1.85
N TYR A 142 1.14 -3.34 -2.90
CA TYR A 142 1.60 -2.65 -4.11
C TYR A 142 0.42 -2.17 -4.97
N PRO A 143 0.62 -1.47 -6.10
CA PRO A 143 -0.39 -1.44 -7.15
C PRO A 143 -0.82 -2.87 -7.55
N LEU A 144 -1.99 -3.00 -8.17
CA LEU A 144 -2.51 -4.29 -8.65
C LEU A 144 -1.47 -4.94 -9.56
N SER A 145 -1.24 -6.23 -9.38
CA SER A 145 -0.47 -7.01 -10.36
C SER A 145 -1.24 -7.14 -11.67
N PHE A 146 -0.56 -7.53 -12.75
CA PHE A 146 -1.23 -7.78 -14.02
C PHE A 146 -2.33 -8.84 -13.90
N THR A 147 -2.11 -9.90 -13.12
CA THR A 147 -3.15 -10.91 -12.85
C THR A 147 -4.37 -10.29 -12.16
N GLU A 148 -4.17 -9.55 -11.06
CA GLU A 148 -5.27 -8.88 -10.33
C GLU A 148 -6.03 -7.88 -11.23
N PHE A 149 -5.32 -7.16 -12.08
CA PHE A 149 -5.91 -6.29 -13.10
C PHE A 149 -6.79 -7.06 -14.08
N VAL A 150 -6.30 -8.17 -14.64
CA VAL A 150 -7.07 -8.98 -15.61
C VAL A 150 -8.28 -9.62 -14.93
N VAL A 151 -8.14 -10.12 -13.71
CA VAL A 151 -9.26 -10.66 -12.91
C VAL A 151 -10.38 -9.64 -12.86
N TYR A 152 -10.08 -8.42 -12.44
CA TYR A 152 -11.08 -7.35 -12.36
C TYR A 152 -11.66 -6.96 -13.72
N LYS A 153 -10.80 -6.76 -14.74
CA LYS A 153 -11.26 -6.33 -16.08
C LYS A 153 -12.17 -7.34 -16.76
N LEU A 154 -11.99 -8.62 -16.47
CA LEU A 154 -12.72 -9.70 -17.11
C LEU A 154 -13.76 -10.37 -16.20
N GLY A 155 -13.90 -9.93 -14.95
CA GLY A 155 -14.83 -10.52 -13.99
C GLY A 155 -14.53 -11.99 -13.69
N LEU A 156 -13.25 -12.31 -13.44
CA LEU A 156 -12.78 -13.68 -13.22
C LEU A 156 -12.59 -14.03 -11.74
N GLU A 157 -13.19 -13.28 -10.82
CA GLU A 157 -13.02 -13.44 -9.38
C GLU A 157 -13.31 -14.86 -8.92
N ALA A 158 -12.51 -15.36 -7.97
CA ALA A 158 -12.68 -16.68 -7.39
C ALA A 158 -12.49 -16.68 -5.87
N ALA A 159 -12.67 -17.85 -5.26
CA ALA A 159 -12.57 -18.00 -3.81
C ALA A 159 -11.12 -17.85 -3.29
N ASP A 160 -10.14 -18.12 -4.14
CA ASP A 160 -8.71 -17.98 -3.87
C ASP A 160 -7.94 -17.53 -5.12
N PHE A 161 -6.70 -17.06 -4.89
CA PHE A 161 -5.87 -16.47 -5.93
C PHE A 161 -5.30 -17.50 -6.93
N ASP A 162 -5.14 -18.76 -6.55
CA ASP A 162 -4.58 -19.78 -7.45
C ASP A 162 -5.61 -20.15 -8.52
N GLU A 163 -6.89 -20.23 -8.14
CA GLU A 163 -7.98 -20.39 -9.09
C GLU A 163 -8.11 -19.18 -10.04
N GLU A 164 -8.04 -17.95 -9.51
CA GLU A 164 -8.01 -16.72 -10.31
C GLU A 164 -6.87 -16.75 -11.35
N TYR A 165 -5.67 -17.13 -10.92
CA TYR A 165 -4.51 -17.23 -11.78
C TYR A 165 -4.71 -18.24 -12.92
N ALA A 166 -5.29 -19.41 -12.62
CA ALA A 166 -5.59 -20.43 -13.62
C ALA A 166 -6.63 -19.95 -14.65
N ARG A 167 -7.68 -19.24 -14.19
CA ARG A 167 -8.71 -18.64 -15.06
C ARG A 167 -8.11 -17.58 -15.98
N VAL A 168 -7.32 -16.66 -15.44
CA VAL A 168 -6.59 -15.64 -16.22
C VAL A 168 -5.69 -16.29 -17.27
N THR A 169 -4.91 -17.30 -16.88
CA THR A 169 -3.99 -17.98 -17.79
C THR A 169 -4.72 -18.59 -18.99
N ARG A 170 -5.84 -19.28 -18.73
CA ARG A 170 -6.67 -19.88 -19.78
C ARG A 170 -7.24 -18.83 -20.73
N GLU A 171 -7.76 -17.73 -20.18
CA GLU A 171 -8.37 -16.65 -20.95
C GLU A 171 -7.35 -15.93 -21.86
N LEU A 172 -6.15 -15.66 -21.33
CA LEU A 172 -5.10 -14.96 -22.09
C LEU A 172 -4.44 -15.83 -23.17
N ILE A 173 -4.36 -17.15 -22.98
CA ILE A 173 -3.84 -18.07 -24.00
C ILE A 173 -4.81 -18.20 -25.17
N THR A 174 -6.11 -18.27 -24.88
CA THR A 174 -7.14 -18.53 -25.89
C THR A 174 -7.50 -17.28 -26.72
N GLN A 175 -7.21 -16.07 -26.22
CA GLN A 175 -7.64 -14.82 -26.85
C GLN A 175 -6.46 -13.83 -27.01
N PRO A 176 -5.60 -14.02 -28.04
CA PRO A 176 -4.37 -13.23 -28.21
C PRO A 176 -4.61 -11.73 -28.41
N LEU A 177 -5.67 -11.34 -29.14
CA LEU A 177 -6.01 -9.92 -29.35
C LEU A 177 -6.49 -9.25 -28.06
N LYS A 178 -7.28 -9.96 -27.23
CA LYS A 178 -7.73 -9.46 -25.92
C LYS A 178 -6.53 -9.33 -24.99
N ARG A 179 -5.64 -10.33 -24.96
CA ARG A 179 -4.39 -10.28 -24.20
C ARG A 179 -3.56 -9.05 -24.57
N GLN A 180 -3.36 -8.78 -25.85
CA GLN A 180 -2.58 -7.61 -26.30
C GLN A 180 -3.19 -6.31 -25.76
N ARG A 181 -4.51 -6.10 -25.91
CA ARG A 181 -5.19 -4.90 -25.38
C ARG A 181 -5.02 -4.72 -23.88
N LEU A 182 -5.14 -5.80 -23.10
CA LEU A 182 -4.98 -5.76 -21.64
C LEU A 182 -3.53 -5.45 -21.23
N VAL A 183 -2.56 -6.02 -21.94
CA VAL A 183 -1.13 -5.72 -21.72
C VAL A 183 -0.85 -4.26 -22.06
N ASP A 184 -1.32 -3.77 -23.21
CA ASP A 184 -1.12 -2.39 -23.63
C ASP A 184 -1.73 -1.41 -22.61
N GLU A 185 -2.95 -1.66 -22.12
CA GLU A 185 -3.56 -0.83 -21.07
C GLU A 185 -2.74 -0.85 -19.78
N TYR A 186 -2.34 -2.03 -19.31
CA TYR A 186 -1.61 -2.16 -18.04
C TYR A 186 -0.19 -1.57 -18.12
N VAL A 187 0.51 -1.70 -19.25
CA VAL A 187 1.84 -1.11 -19.43
C VAL A 187 1.77 0.42 -19.50
N ASN A 188 0.76 0.97 -20.17
CA ASN A 188 0.61 2.42 -20.31
C ASN A 188 0.10 3.10 -19.02
N PHE A 189 -0.78 2.45 -18.27
CA PHE A 189 -1.47 3.08 -17.13
C PHE A 189 -1.13 2.47 -15.76
N GLY A 190 -0.49 1.30 -15.72
CA GLY A 190 -0.13 0.61 -14.49
C GLY A 190 -1.32 0.01 -13.73
N GLY A 191 -1.06 -0.40 -12.48
CA GLY A 191 -2.01 -1.13 -11.65
C GLY A 191 -2.63 -0.34 -10.48
N TYR A 192 -2.49 0.99 -10.41
CA TYR A 192 -3.08 1.72 -9.28
C TYR A 192 -4.61 1.56 -9.28
N PRO A 193 -5.25 1.15 -8.17
CA PRO A 193 -6.68 0.80 -8.18
C PRO A 193 -7.57 1.90 -8.76
N ARG A 194 -7.37 3.16 -8.39
CA ARG A 194 -8.15 4.29 -8.94
C ARG A 194 -7.98 4.44 -10.47
N VAL A 195 -6.80 4.14 -11.00
CA VAL A 195 -6.52 4.18 -12.45
C VAL A 195 -7.21 3.01 -13.16
N VAL A 196 -7.21 1.83 -12.54
CA VAL A 196 -7.87 0.63 -13.10
C VAL A 196 -9.40 0.78 -13.13
N LEU A 197 -9.98 1.45 -12.12
CA LEU A 197 -11.41 1.76 -12.00
C LEU A 197 -11.88 2.90 -12.91
N ALA A 198 -10.96 3.75 -13.37
CA ALA A 198 -11.28 4.89 -14.23
C ALA A 198 -11.77 4.42 -15.61
N GLN A 199 -12.78 5.11 -16.14
CA GLN A 199 -13.48 4.69 -17.37
C GLN A 199 -12.89 5.30 -18.64
N THR A 200 -12.23 6.46 -18.53
CA THR A 200 -11.63 7.17 -19.68
C THR A 200 -10.12 7.30 -19.52
N GLU A 201 -9.40 7.38 -20.64
CA GLU A 201 -7.95 7.62 -20.62
C GLU A 201 -7.59 8.99 -20.03
N GLU A 202 -8.44 10.00 -20.26
CA GLU A 202 -8.28 11.34 -19.68
C GLU A 202 -8.30 11.28 -18.15
N GLU A 203 -9.23 10.53 -17.57
CA GLU A 203 -9.32 10.33 -16.13
C GLU A 203 -8.11 9.56 -15.59
N LYS A 204 -7.68 8.49 -16.28
CA LYS A 204 -6.48 7.73 -15.92
C LYS A 204 -5.24 8.62 -15.87
N ASN A 205 -5.03 9.42 -16.91
CA ASN A 205 -3.91 10.36 -17.00
C ASN A 205 -3.94 11.41 -15.89
N ARG A 206 -5.14 11.93 -15.57
CA ARG A 206 -5.31 12.87 -14.44
C ARG A 206 -4.92 12.22 -13.11
N ILE A 207 -5.40 11.01 -12.83
CA ILE A 207 -5.10 10.28 -11.59
C ILE A 207 -3.60 9.97 -11.49
N LEU A 208 -2.98 9.50 -12.57
CA LEU A 208 -1.54 9.22 -12.58
C LEU A 208 -0.71 10.47 -12.31
N ARG A 209 -1.13 11.62 -12.86
CA ARG A 209 -0.49 12.90 -12.57
C ARG A 209 -0.61 13.28 -11.09
N GLU A 210 -1.77 13.08 -10.47
CA GLU A 210 -1.95 13.30 -9.02
C GLU A 210 -1.08 12.38 -8.17
N VAL A 211 -0.99 11.09 -8.53
CA VAL A 211 -0.11 10.13 -7.85
C VAL A 211 1.35 10.57 -7.95
N TYR A 212 1.79 10.95 -9.16
CA TYR A 212 3.15 11.43 -9.42
C TYR A 212 3.48 12.69 -8.60
N LEU A 213 2.64 13.72 -8.67
CA LEU A 213 2.86 14.97 -7.94
C LEU A 213 2.86 14.75 -6.42
N SER A 214 1.94 13.94 -5.90
CA SER A 214 1.92 13.63 -4.47
C SER A 214 3.19 12.91 -4.01
N TYR A 215 3.78 12.05 -4.84
CA TYR A 215 5.02 11.35 -4.51
C TYR A 215 6.21 12.33 -4.57
N LEU A 216 6.25 13.19 -5.59
CA LEU A 216 7.29 14.20 -5.75
C LEU A 216 7.30 15.21 -4.59
N GLU A 217 6.14 15.73 -4.20
CA GLU A 217 6.03 16.73 -3.12
C GLU A 217 6.31 16.12 -1.74
N LYS A 218 5.68 14.99 -1.41
CA LYS A 218 5.69 14.45 -0.04
C LYS A 218 6.85 13.51 0.22
N ASP A 219 7.17 12.63 -0.71
CA ASP A 219 8.13 11.57 -0.45
C ASP A 219 9.53 11.97 -0.96
N ILE A 220 9.63 12.72 -2.06
CA ILE A 220 10.93 13.16 -2.62
C ILE A 220 11.36 14.52 -2.06
N GLY A 221 10.45 15.50 -1.98
CA GLY A 221 10.75 16.85 -1.47
C GLY A 221 11.32 16.85 -0.04
N LEU A 222 10.72 16.03 0.85
CA LEU A 222 11.15 15.89 2.24
C LEU A 222 12.47 15.11 2.39
N LEU A 223 12.67 14.05 1.61
CA LEU A 223 13.86 13.17 1.72
C LEU A 223 15.12 13.76 1.08
N LEU A 224 14.97 14.41 -0.07
CA LEU A 224 16.13 14.77 -0.88
C LEU A 224 16.63 16.18 -0.64
N ARG A 225 15.88 17.03 0.06
CA ARG A 225 16.08 18.50 0.05
C ARG A 225 16.46 18.93 -1.37
N VAL A 226 15.69 18.49 -2.37
CA VAL A 226 16.10 18.54 -3.77
C VAL A 226 16.45 20.00 -4.09
N GLU A 227 17.74 20.32 -4.16
CA GLU A 227 18.19 21.70 -4.38
C GLU A 227 17.71 22.22 -5.76
N LYS A 228 17.29 21.29 -6.65
CA LYS A 228 16.75 21.54 -7.98
C LYS A 228 15.62 20.56 -8.33
N GLU A 229 14.40 20.80 -7.84
CA GLU A 229 13.21 19.98 -8.16
C GLU A 229 13.04 19.72 -9.66
N GLN A 230 13.29 20.74 -10.49
CA GLN A 230 13.21 20.63 -11.94
C GLN A 230 14.19 19.61 -12.55
N ALA A 231 15.40 19.51 -11.99
CA ALA A 231 16.40 18.56 -12.47
C ALA A 231 15.99 17.12 -12.15
N PHE A 232 15.37 16.90 -10.99
CA PHE A 232 14.82 15.60 -10.62
C PHE A 232 13.61 15.24 -11.51
N GLU A 233 12.68 16.17 -11.74
CA GLU A 233 11.53 15.93 -12.62
C GLU A 233 11.98 15.56 -14.05
N ASN A 234 12.97 16.27 -14.57
CA ASN A 234 13.54 15.99 -15.89
C ASN A 234 14.32 14.66 -15.89
N LEU A 235 15.02 14.32 -14.82
CA LEU A 235 15.64 13.01 -14.67
C LEU A 235 14.61 11.89 -14.78
N VAL A 236 13.48 11.99 -14.07
CA VAL A 236 12.40 10.98 -14.16
C VAL A 236 11.88 10.86 -15.58
N LYS A 237 11.68 11.96 -16.31
CA LYS A 237 11.24 11.95 -17.71
C LYS A 237 12.24 11.25 -18.63
N ILE A 238 13.55 11.52 -18.46
CA ILE A 238 14.61 10.87 -19.26
C ILE A 238 14.66 9.37 -18.95
N LEU A 239 14.61 8.99 -17.66
CA LEU A 239 14.60 7.58 -17.28
C LEU A 239 13.38 6.85 -17.84
N ALA A 240 12.21 7.48 -17.84
CA ALA A 240 11.00 6.93 -18.43
C ALA A 240 11.15 6.70 -19.95
N SER A 241 11.72 7.66 -20.69
CA SER A 241 11.94 7.52 -22.14
C SER A 241 13.03 6.51 -22.50
N GLN A 242 13.96 6.26 -21.58
CA GLN A 242 15.06 5.31 -21.74
C GLN A 242 14.77 3.92 -21.13
N THR A 243 13.52 3.64 -20.72
CA THR A 243 13.15 2.35 -20.11
C THR A 243 13.64 1.17 -20.96
N GLY A 244 14.43 0.28 -20.35
CA GLY A 244 15.02 -0.89 -21.03
C GLY A 244 16.44 -0.70 -21.59
N ASN A 245 17.02 0.51 -21.49
CA ASN A 245 18.40 0.80 -21.89
C ASN A 245 19.36 0.93 -20.69
N LEU A 246 20.67 0.88 -20.97
CA LEU A 246 21.70 1.17 -19.97
C LEU A 246 21.73 2.66 -19.63
N ILE A 247 21.85 2.97 -18.33
CA ILE A 247 21.90 4.34 -17.83
C ILE A 247 23.34 4.87 -17.89
N ASN A 248 23.56 5.98 -18.59
CA ASN A 248 24.83 6.70 -18.58
C ASN A 248 24.76 7.92 -17.66
N ARG A 249 25.46 7.86 -16.53
CA ARG A 249 25.45 8.94 -15.51
C ARG A 249 26.07 10.24 -16.00
N ALA A 250 27.11 10.17 -16.83
CA ALA A 250 27.78 11.33 -17.40
C ALA A 250 26.87 12.06 -18.41
N GLU A 251 26.14 11.30 -19.23
CA GLU A 251 25.11 11.84 -20.13
C GLU A 251 24.01 12.56 -19.34
N LEU A 252 23.43 11.88 -18.34
CA LEU A 252 22.40 12.47 -17.48
C LEU A 252 22.89 13.74 -16.76
N SER A 253 24.13 13.72 -16.25
CA SER A 253 24.78 14.87 -15.62
C SER A 253 24.87 16.06 -16.58
N ALA A 254 25.33 15.82 -17.81
CA ALA A 254 25.46 16.85 -18.83
C ALA A 254 24.09 17.41 -19.26
N THR A 255 23.11 16.54 -19.50
CA THR A 255 21.76 16.94 -19.93
C THR A 255 21.00 17.72 -18.85
N LEU A 256 21.15 17.33 -17.58
CA LEU A 256 20.39 17.91 -16.47
C LEU A 256 21.11 19.07 -15.76
N GLY A 257 22.38 19.32 -16.09
CA GLY A 257 23.16 20.40 -15.46
C GLY A 257 23.36 20.21 -13.95
N VAL A 258 23.50 18.95 -13.52
CA VAL A 258 23.79 18.55 -12.13
C VAL A 258 24.98 17.60 -12.11
N SER A 259 25.69 17.50 -10.99
CA SER A 259 26.85 16.60 -10.89
C SER A 259 26.45 15.13 -10.95
N GLU A 260 27.34 14.27 -11.45
CA GLU A 260 27.15 12.81 -11.44
C GLU A 260 26.86 12.26 -10.04
N LYS A 261 27.48 12.83 -8.98
CA LYS A 261 27.19 12.47 -7.59
C LYS A 261 25.74 12.75 -7.20
N THR A 262 25.17 13.85 -7.70
CA THR A 262 23.75 14.17 -7.49
C THR A 262 22.84 13.20 -8.25
N ILE A 263 23.20 12.83 -9.49
CA ILE A 263 22.48 11.80 -10.25
C ILE A 263 22.51 10.45 -9.53
N GLU A 264 23.68 10.02 -9.06
CA GLU A 264 23.82 8.77 -8.30
C GLU A 264 22.96 8.79 -7.04
N ARG A 265 22.98 9.89 -6.28
CA ARG A 265 22.11 10.05 -5.12
C ARG A 265 20.63 9.95 -5.48
N TYR A 266 20.20 10.46 -6.63
CA TYR A 266 18.80 10.38 -7.07
C TYR A 266 18.40 8.98 -7.57
N LEU A 267 19.34 8.22 -8.14
CA LEU A 267 19.06 6.88 -8.69
C LEU A 267 18.97 5.77 -7.63
N TYR A 268 19.74 5.88 -6.54
CA TYR A 268 19.86 4.82 -5.51
C TYR A 268 19.21 5.20 -4.18
N LEU A 269 18.12 5.96 -4.24
CA LEU A 269 17.28 6.29 -3.08
C LEU A 269 16.71 5.05 -2.37
#